data_AF-A0A2S0NJC9-F1
#
_entry.id   AF-A0A2S0NJC9-F1
#
_cell.length_a   1.000
_cell.length_b   1.000
_cell.length_c   1.000
_cell.angle_alpha   90.00
_cell.angle_beta   90.00
_cell.angle_gamma   90.00
#
_symmetry.space_group_name_H-M   'P 1'
#
loop_
_entity.id
_entity.type
_entity.pdbx_description
1 polymer ?
#
loop_
_entity_poly.entity_id
_entity_poly.type
_entity_poly.pdbx_seq_one_letter_code
_entity_poly.pdbx_strand_id
1 'polypeptide(L)'
;MNNYSRVPRGFIYIAQYLGIFMAVMMFGMGFYFFNKHTNSTPSYVVTSGIGLAIITYFAWKSIYAGVWIIIFVKNNTDEVISDNRFIISALSLSLGGIFTPFIMASMPNEEVKSSINPRYTIAKVMGPIALIGSVIAIGSFFIFTMTGASKIAFADIFNKTVVGVGPLILMIFLGLMFVIGLITSIFFLPKNTQQEFNDHDSTKAKIMNGISIVWLVIITLELIGVLIMAIIRLIGAIMDIFYAASNNSGAWKVFAIFAALARLSMTLLYVTYIFQITIATMRGIWAKDGVHMLKYERLAHKQQENLNAR
;
A
#
# COMPACT_ATOMS: atom_id res chain seq x y z
N MET A 1 20.46 -24.59 14.53
CA MET A 1 20.12 -23.17 14.75
C MET A 1 21.30 -22.33 14.26
N ASN A 2 21.23 -21.81 13.03
CA ASN A 2 22.26 -20.89 12.51
C ASN A 2 21.90 -19.47 12.96
N ASN A 3 22.70 -18.91 13.86
CA ASN A 3 22.39 -17.70 14.63
C ASN A 3 22.72 -16.36 13.93
N TYR A 4 22.86 -16.31 12.60
CA TYR A 4 23.02 -15.04 11.90
C TYR A 4 22.27 -15.04 10.55
N SER A 5 20.94 -14.94 10.62
CA SER A 5 20.14 -14.54 9.45
C SER A 5 20.44 -13.08 9.15
N ARG A 6 20.89 -12.78 7.92
CA ARG A 6 21.19 -11.39 7.47
C ARG A 6 19.90 -10.58 7.33
N VAL A 7 18.78 -11.26 7.20
CA VAL A 7 17.43 -10.69 7.10
C VAL A 7 16.79 -10.69 8.48
N PRO A 8 16.38 -9.54 9.04
CA PRO A 8 15.66 -9.50 10.32
C PRO A 8 14.19 -9.97 10.14
N ARG A 9 14.00 -11.28 9.91
CA ARG A 9 12.70 -11.91 9.63
C ARG A 9 11.65 -11.61 10.69
N GLY A 10 12.04 -11.64 11.96
CA GLY A 10 11.17 -11.31 13.10
C GLY A 10 10.59 -9.90 13.02
N PHE A 11 11.39 -8.91 12.66
CA PHE A 11 10.92 -7.53 12.49
C PHE A 11 9.95 -7.40 11.32
N ILE A 12 10.16 -8.14 10.22
CA ILE A 12 9.23 -8.17 9.09
C ILE A 12 7.89 -8.77 9.54
N TYR A 13 7.90 -9.86 10.29
CA TYR A 13 6.66 -10.45 10.82
C TYR A 13 5.91 -9.47 11.72
N ILE A 14 6.60 -8.82 12.66
CA ILE A 14 5.99 -7.82 13.54
C ILE A 14 5.39 -6.68 12.73
N ALA A 15 6.11 -6.16 11.73
CA ALA A 15 5.63 -5.09 10.86
C ALA A 15 4.34 -5.50 10.11
N GLN A 16 4.27 -6.73 9.60
CA GLN A 16 3.09 -7.23 8.90
C GLN A 16 1.91 -7.49 9.86
N TYR A 17 2.15 -8.07 11.04
CA TYR A 17 1.09 -8.25 12.04
C TYR A 17 0.52 -6.91 12.50
N LEU A 18 1.37 -5.91 12.74
CA LEU A 18 0.94 -4.56 13.09
C LEU A 18 0.13 -3.93 11.95
N GLY A 19 0.57 -4.08 10.70
CA GLY A 19 -0.16 -3.60 9.52
C GLY A 19 -1.56 -4.23 9.40
N ILE A 20 -1.65 -5.55 9.55
CA ILE A 20 -2.92 -6.30 9.55
C ILE A 20 -3.83 -5.82 10.69
N PHE A 21 -3.28 -5.67 11.90
CA PHE A 21 -4.03 -5.18 13.05
C PHE A 21 -4.58 -3.77 12.81
N MET A 22 -3.76 -2.85 12.30
CA MET A 22 -4.18 -1.48 11.97
C MET A 22 -5.26 -1.46 10.88
N ALA A 23 -5.19 -2.35 9.90
CA ALA A 23 -6.20 -2.48 8.85
C ALA A 23 -7.58 -2.91 9.40
N VAL A 24 -7.59 -3.90 10.30
CA VAL A 24 -8.82 -4.36 10.98
C VAL A 24 -9.37 -3.26 11.90
N MET A 25 -8.51 -2.58 12.65
CA MET A 25 -8.90 -1.45 13.50
C MET A 25 -9.49 -0.30 12.68
N MET A 26 -8.89 0.06 11.54
CA MET A 26 -9.39 1.10 10.65
C MET A 26 -10.77 0.73 10.09
N PHE A 27 -10.97 -0.53 9.70
CA PHE A 27 -12.28 -1.02 9.28
C PHE A 27 -13.33 -0.92 10.40
N GLY A 28 -12.98 -1.37 11.62
CA GLY A 28 -13.87 -1.29 12.78
C GLY A 28 -14.22 0.15 13.18
N MET A 29 -13.23 1.05 13.20
CA MET A 29 -13.43 2.48 13.47
C MET A 29 -14.27 3.16 12.38
N GLY A 30 -14.01 2.86 11.11
CA GLY A 30 -14.79 3.36 9.98
C GLY A 30 -16.25 2.93 10.08
N PHE A 31 -16.49 1.65 10.35
CA PHE A 31 -17.83 1.11 10.58
C PHE A 31 -18.54 1.82 11.73
N TYR A 32 -17.88 1.98 12.88
CA TYR A 32 -18.45 2.67 14.04
C TYR A 32 -18.78 4.15 13.74
N PHE A 33 -17.85 4.88 13.10
CA PHE A 33 -18.02 6.30 12.78
C PHE A 33 -19.20 6.54 11.84
N PHE A 34 -19.30 5.73 10.79
CA PHE A 34 -20.39 5.82 9.82
C PHE A 34 -21.71 5.33 10.38
N ASN A 35 -21.71 4.28 11.23
CA ASN A 35 -22.92 3.77 11.85
C ASN A 35 -23.58 4.79 12.79
N LYS A 36 -22.79 5.59 13.52
CA LYS A 36 -23.29 6.63 14.44
C LYS A 36 -24.16 7.68 13.74
N HIS A 37 -23.99 7.89 12.45
CA HIS A 37 -24.69 8.90 11.66
C HIS A 37 -25.66 8.28 10.65
N THR A 38 -26.07 7.02 10.84
CA THR A 38 -26.98 6.32 9.92
C THR A 38 -28.40 6.88 9.91
N ASN A 39 -28.85 7.58 10.96
CA ASN A 39 -30.16 8.24 10.99
C ASN A 39 -30.23 9.54 10.16
N SER A 40 -29.19 9.83 9.38
CA SER A 40 -29.12 11.01 8.51
C SER A 40 -29.86 10.80 7.19
N THR A 41 -29.82 11.80 6.30
CA THR A 41 -30.43 11.77 4.97
C THR A 41 -29.95 10.58 4.10
N PRO A 42 -30.75 10.09 3.13
CA PRO A 42 -30.37 8.99 2.24
C PRO A 42 -29.02 9.20 1.53
N SER A 43 -28.73 10.44 1.12
CA SER A 43 -27.44 10.80 0.51
C SER A 43 -26.25 10.55 1.44
N TYR A 44 -26.40 10.79 2.75
CA TYR A 44 -25.36 10.54 3.74
C TYR A 44 -25.11 9.05 3.93
N VAL A 45 -26.17 8.24 3.98
CA VAL A 45 -26.08 6.77 4.12
C VAL A 45 -25.33 6.18 2.93
N VAL A 46 -25.66 6.62 1.72
CA VAL A 46 -24.96 6.18 0.51
C VAL A 46 -23.49 6.61 0.52
N THR A 47 -23.21 7.88 0.82
CA THR A 47 -21.83 8.39 0.84
C THR A 47 -20.98 7.66 1.88
N SER A 48 -21.57 7.37 3.04
CA SER A 48 -20.95 6.57 4.10
C SER A 48 -20.72 5.12 3.67
N GLY A 49 -21.68 4.53 2.95
CA GLY A 49 -21.53 3.20 2.35
C GLY A 49 -20.40 3.15 1.32
N ILE A 50 -20.25 4.18 0.49
CA ILE A 50 -19.12 4.31 -0.45
C ILE A 50 -17.80 4.37 0.32
N GLY A 51 -17.74 5.23 1.35
CA GLY A 51 -16.56 5.35 2.22
C GLY A 51 -16.19 4.02 2.87
N LEU A 52 -17.19 3.30 3.41
CA LEU A 52 -16.99 1.98 4.00
C LEU A 52 -16.49 0.97 2.96
N ALA A 53 -17.05 0.93 1.76
CA ALA A 53 -16.61 0.02 0.71
C ALA A 53 -15.13 0.22 0.33
N ILE A 54 -14.70 1.47 0.24
CA ILE A 54 -13.29 1.83 0.00
C ILE A 54 -12.42 1.34 1.16
N ILE A 55 -12.80 1.62 2.41
CA ILE A 55 -12.06 1.17 3.60
C ILE A 55 -11.97 -0.36 3.64
N THR A 56 -13.07 -1.07 3.34
CA THR A 56 -13.11 -2.54 3.27
C THR A 56 -12.14 -3.08 2.22
N TYR A 57 -12.11 -2.47 1.03
CA TYR A 57 -11.19 -2.88 -0.03
C TYR A 57 -9.73 -2.74 0.41
N PHE A 58 -9.36 -1.58 0.99
CA PHE A 58 -8.00 -1.35 1.48
C PHE A 58 -7.64 -2.24 2.68
N ALA A 59 -8.61 -2.55 3.54
CA ALA A 59 -8.42 -3.50 4.64
C ALA A 59 -8.12 -4.91 4.10
N TRP A 60 -8.91 -5.39 3.13
CA TRP A 60 -8.66 -6.67 2.48
C TRP A 60 -7.29 -6.72 1.79
N LYS A 61 -6.96 -5.69 1.00
CA LYS A 61 -5.66 -5.56 0.35
C LYS A 61 -4.51 -5.65 1.37
N SER A 62 -4.66 -4.98 2.52
CA SER A 62 -3.68 -4.98 3.60
C SER A 62 -3.50 -6.35 4.22
N ILE A 63 -4.60 -7.04 4.51
CA ILE A 63 -4.60 -8.40 5.07
C ILE A 63 -3.92 -9.37 4.10
N TYR A 64 -4.36 -9.40 2.85
CA TYR A 64 -3.87 -10.35 1.86
C TYR A 64 -2.38 -10.16 1.58
N ALA A 65 -1.94 -8.92 1.31
CA ALA A 65 -0.52 -8.67 1.04
C ALA A 65 0.34 -8.93 2.28
N GLY A 66 -0.13 -8.59 3.49
CA GLY A 66 0.60 -8.87 4.72
C GLY A 66 0.80 -10.36 4.96
N VAL A 67 -0.25 -11.17 4.77
CA VAL A 67 -0.17 -12.64 4.83
C VAL A 67 0.78 -13.18 3.77
N TRP A 68 0.69 -12.67 2.53
CA TRP A 68 1.57 -13.10 1.45
C TRP A 68 3.05 -12.80 1.77
N ILE A 69 3.36 -11.61 2.29
CA ILE A 69 4.74 -11.24 2.69
C ILE A 69 5.25 -12.17 3.81
N ILE A 70 4.41 -12.50 4.81
CA ILE A 70 4.79 -13.43 5.88
C ILE A 70 5.13 -14.82 5.30
N ILE A 71 4.27 -15.35 4.42
CA ILE A 71 4.47 -16.65 3.76
C ILE A 71 5.73 -16.61 2.89
N PHE A 72 5.94 -15.54 2.12
CA PHE A 72 7.11 -15.35 1.27
C PHE A 72 8.40 -15.36 2.11
N VAL A 73 8.47 -14.58 3.19
CA VAL A 73 9.65 -14.50 4.07
C VAL A 73 9.87 -15.80 4.84
N LYS A 74 8.80 -16.55 5.16
CA LYS A 74 8.91 -17.85 5.83
C LYS A 74 9.48 -18.94 4.91
N ASN A 75 9.09 -18.94 3.64
CA ASN A 75 9.36 -20.05 2.72
C ASN A 75 10.60 -19.85 1.84
N ASN A 76 11.21 -18.66 1.81
CA ASN A 76 12.37 -18.35 0.98
C ASN A 76 13.66 -18.18 1.81
N THR A 77 14.82 -18.33 1.16
CA THR A 77 16.13 -18.08 1.77
C THR A 77 16.42 -16.58 1.87
N ASP A 78 17.43 -16.20 2.66
CA ASP A 78 17.77 -14.80 2.91
C ASP A 78 18.21 -14.06 1.62
N GLU A 79 18.89 -14.76 0.72
CA GLU A 79 19.33 -14.24 -0.58
C GLU A 79 18.12 -13.90 -1.46
N VAL A 80 17.17 -14.84 -1.59
CA VAL A 80 15.94 -14.64 -2.36
C VAL A 80 15.10 -13.49 -1.79
N ILE A 81 15.09 -13.29 -0.48
CA ILE A 81 14.39 -12.17 0.15
C ILE A 81 15.07 -10.84 -0.17
N SER A 82 16.40 -10.78 -0.07
CA SER A 82 17.17 -9.57 -0.38
C SER A 82 17.01 -9.15 -1.84
N ASP A 83 17.02 -10.11 -2.76
CA ASP A 83 16.87 -9.88 -4.20
C ASP A 83 15.47 -9.35 -4.56
N ASN A 84 14.44 -9.83 -3.86
CA ASN A 84 13.04 -9.49 -4.12
C ASN A 84 12.51 -8.36 -3.22
N ARG A 85 13.39 -7.66 -2.51
CA ARG A 85 13.05 -6.59 -1.56
C ARG A 85 12.18 -5.49 -2.16
N PHE A 86 12.29 -5.20 -3.46
CA PHE A 86 11.48 -4.18 -4.12
C PHE A 86 10.04 -4.61 -4.31
N ILE A 87 9.79 -5.90 -4.55
CA ILE A 87 8.43 -6.44 -4.63
C ILE A 87 7.78 -6.34 -3.26
N ILE A 88 8.50 -6.75 -2.21
CA ILE A 88 8.01 -6.70 -0.84
C ILE A 88 7.78 -5.25 -0.39
N SER A 89 8.70 -4.34 -0.74
CA SER A 89 8.59 -2.91 -0.45
C SER A 89 7.44 -2.27 -1.22
N ALA A 90 7.24 -2.61 -2.50
CA ALA A 90 6.15 -2.08 -3.32
C ALA A 90 4.78 -2.48 -2.74
N LEU A 91 4.62 -3.77 -2.41
CA LEU A 91 3.38 -4.27 -1.81
C LEU A 91 3.12 -3.59 -0.46
N SER A 92 4.14 -3.45 0.39
CA SER A 92 3.97 -2.77 1.70
C SER A 92 3.71 -1.26 1.57
N LEU A 93 4.42 -0.55 0.69
CA LEU A 93 4.23 0.90 0.48
C LEU A 93 2.86 1.20 -0.12
N SER A 94 2.38 0.36 -1.04
CA SER A 94 1.04 0.48 -1.66
C SER A 94 -0.12 0.37 -0.65
N LEU A 95 0.20 -0.01 0.59
CA LEU A 95 -0.69 -0.17 1.73
C LEU A 95 -0.46 0.86 2.84
N GLY A 96 0.49 1.78 2.64
CA GLY A 96 0.90 2.73 3.68
C GLY A 96 1.78 2.13 4.77
N GLY A 97 2.30 0.91 4.59
CA GLY A 97 3.22 0.26 5.51
C GLY A 97 4.65 0.75 5.33
N ILE A 98 5.27 1.25 6.41
CA ILE A 98 6.56 1.98 6.37
C ILE A 98 7.69 1.18 7.02
N PHE A 99 7.35 0.34 7.98
CA PHE A 99 8.32 -0.51 8.68
C PHE A 99 8.93 -1.55 7.75
N THR A 100 8.14 -2.23 6.91
CA THR A 100 8.67 -3.26 6.01
C THR A 100 9.61 -2.69 4.95
N PRO A 101 9.28 -1.59 4.23
CA PRO A 101 10.23 -0.94 3.33
C PRO A 101 11.47 -0.44 4.06
N PHE A 102 11.33 -0.02 5.33
CA PHE A 102 12.47 0.39 6.14
C PHE A 102 13.43 -0.74 6.42
N ILE A 103 12.89 -1.87 6.83
CA ILE A 103 13.67 -3.09 7.07
C ILE A 103 14.35 -3.54 5.77
N MET A 104 13.63 -3.52 4.64
CA MET A 104 14.16 -3.88 3.32
C MET A 104 15.29 -2.97 2.86
N ALA A 105 15.22 -1.67 3.14
CA ALA A 105 16.28 -0.71 2.80
C ALA A 105 17.55 -0.87 3.65
N SER A 106 17.44 -1.49 4.83
CA SER A 106 18.59 -1.74 5.71
C SER A 106 19.42 -2.96 5.30
N MET A 107 18.85 -3.86 4.50
CA MET A 107 19.51 -5.12 4.09
C MET A 107 20.76 -4.87 3.22
N PRO A 108 21.80 -5.71 3.31
CA PRO A 108 22.95 -5.64 2.41
C PRO A 108 22.53 -5.93 0.97
N ASN A 109 23.18 -5.25 0.01
CA ASN A 109 23.07 -5.60 -1.40
C ASN A 109 23.87 -6.88 -1.63
N GLU A 110 23.23 -7.92 -2.16
CA GLU A 110 23.92 -9.11 -2.63
C GLU A 110 24.07 -9.00 -4.17
N GLU A 111 25.21 -9.39 -4.73
CA GLU A 111 25.49 -9.33 -6.18
C GLU A 111 24.88 -10.52 -6.95
N VAL A 112 23.68 -10.95 -6.54
CA VAL A 112 23.00 -12.10 -7.13
C VAL A 112 21.84 -11.61 -7.99
N LYS A 113 21.69 -12.21 -9.19
CA LYS A 113 20.59 -11.86 -10.11
C LYS A 113 19.25 -12.27 -9.50
N SER A 114 18.26 -11.37 -9.54
CA SER A 114 16.90 -11.61 -9.05
C SER A 114 16.36 -12.95 -9.52
N SER A 115 16.14 -13.88 -8.59
CA SER A 115 15.63 -15.23 -8.85
C SER A 115 14.16 -15.25 -9.32
N ILE A 116 13.42 -14.16 -9.09
CA ILE A 116 11.99 -14.08 -9.42
C ILE A 116 11.73 -12.82 -10.26
N ASN A 117 10.85 -12.94 -11.26
CA ASN A 117 10.41 -11.82 -12.08
C ASN A 117 9.42 -10.93 -11.28
N PRO A 118 9.71 -9.63 -11.08
CA PRO A 118 8.85 -8.72 -10.34
C PRO A 118 7.45 -8.57 -10.94
N ARG A 119 7.35 -8.57 -12.28
CA ARG A 119 6.09 -8.38 -13.02
C ARG A 119 5.12 -9.52 -12.76
N TYR A 120 5.64 -10.75 -12.86
CA TYR A 120 4.87 -11.96 -12.61
C TYR A 120 4.36 -12.00 -11.16
N THR A 121 5.22 -11.70 -10.20
CA THR A 121 4.88 -11.78 -8.77
C THR A 121 3.84 -10.74 -8.37
N ILE A 122 4.01 -9.50 -8.84
CA ILE A 122 3.04 -8.43 -8.62
C ILE A 122 1.67 -8.82 -9.18
N ALA A 123 1.60 -9.29 -10.43
CA ALA A 123 0.33 -9.69 -11.04
C ALA A 123 -0.33 -10.85 -10.27
N LYS A 124 0.46 -11.85 -9.87
CA LYS A 124 -0.02 -13.00 -9.10
C LYS A 124 -0.61 -12.62 -7.75
N VAL A 125 -0.05 -11.61 -7.07
CA VAL A 125 -0.55 -11.12 -5.78
C VAL A 125 -1.76 -10.19 -5.97
N MET A 126 -1.70 -9.29 -6.96
CA MET A 126 -2.75 -8.29 -7.17
C MET A 126 -4.03 -8.88 -7.76
N GLY A 127 -3.96 -9.97 -8.52
CA GLY A 127 -5.15 -10.64 -9.09
C GLY A 127 -6.19 -11.04 -8.02
N PRO A 128 -5.82 -11.86 -7.01
CA PRO A 128 -6.71 -12.23 -5.92
C PRO A 128 -7.14 -11.05 -5.04
N ILE A 129 -6.25 -10.08 -4.82
CA ILE A 129 -6.58 -8.83 -4.12
C ILE A 129 -7.73 -8.12 -4.82
N ALA A 130 -7.63 -7.94 -6.13
CA ALA A 130 -8.62 -7.26 -6.94
C ALA A 130 -9.94 -8.04 -7.00
N LEU A 131 -9.86 -9.35 -7.27
CA LEU A 131 -11.03 -10.22 -7.42
C LEU A 131 -11.81 -10.37 -6.12
N ILE A 132 -11.15 -10.72 -5.03
CA ILE A 132 -11.82 -10.96 -3.75
C ILE A 132 -12.17 -9.60 -3.11
N GLY A 133 -11.25 -8.64 -3.18
CA GLY A 133 -11.44 -7.32 -2.60
C GLY A 133 -12.62 -6.57 -3.21
N SER A 134 -12.83 -6.64 -4.54
CA SER A 134 -13.97 -6.00 -5.17
C SER A 134 -15.30 -6.61 -4.71
N VAL A 135 -15.38 -7.94 -4.58
CA VAL A 135 -16.59 -8.63 -4.11
C VAL A 135 -16.90 -8.27 -2.67
N ILE A 136 -15.90 -8.28 -1.78
CA ILE A 136 -16.09 -7.90 -0.37
C ILE A 136 -16.48 -6.41 -0.27
N ALA A 137 -15.87 -5.54 -1.06
CA ALA A 137 -16.21 -4.11 -1.07
C ALA A 137 -17.66 -3.86 -1.54
N ILE A 138 -18.08 -4.50 -2.63
CA ILE A 138 -19.47 -4.45 -3.12
C ILE A 138 -20.43 -4.98 -2.04
N GLY A 139 -20.10 -6.13 -1.44
CA GLY A 139 -20.87 -6.71 -0.35
C GLY A 139 -21.02 -5.74 0.82
N SER A 140 -19.92 -5.11 1.26
CA SER A 140 -19.94 -4.14 2.36
C SER A 140 -20.77 -2.89 2.05
N PHE A 141 -20.75 -2.42 0.80
CA PHE A 141 -21.59 -1.30 0.34
C PHE A 141 -23.07 -1.65 0.47
N PHE A 142 -23.49 -2.80 -0.07
CA PHE A 142 -24.90 -3.20 -0.04
C PHE A 142 -25.37 -3.55 1.36
N ILE A 143 -24.56 -4.26 2.15
CA ILE A 143 -24.87 -4.54 3.56
C ILE A 143 -25.11 -3.22 4.29
N PHE A 144 -24.17 -2.27 4.23
CA PHE A 144 -24.30 -1.01 4.96
C PHE A 144 -25.50 -0.16 4.51
N THR A 145 -25.74 -0.05 3.20
CA THR A 145 -26.83 0.80 2.66
C THR A 145 -28.22 0.18 2.78
N MET A 146 -28.32 -1.15 2.83
CA MET A 146 -29.61 -1.85 2.85
C MET A 146 -30.02 -2.39 4.22
N THR A 147 -29.10 -2.54 5.18
CA THR A 147 -29.40 -3.07 6.52
C THR A 147 -29.33 -2.03 7.64
N GLY A 148 -29.00 -0.78 7.34
CA GLY A 148 -28.94 0.31 8.32
C GLY A 148 -30.31 0.83 8.78
N ALA A 149 -30.31 1.70 9.80
CA ALA A 149 -31.52 2.31 10.36
C ALA A 149 -32.30 3.15 9.31
N SER A 150 -31.58 3.88 8.46
CA SER A 150 -32.12 4.57 7.27
C SER A 150 -31.85 3.76 6.00
N LYS A 151 -32.38 2.53 5.95
CA LYS A 151 -32.23 1.63 4.80
C LYS A 151 -32.74 2.27 3.50
N ILE A 152 -32.03 2.01 2.41
CA ILE A 152 -32.40 2.47 1.07
C ILE A 152 -32.81 1.25 0.24
N ALA A 153 -33.95 1.34 -0.44
CA ALA A 153 -34.39 0.29 -1.35
C ALA A 153 -33.42 0.19 -2.54
N PHE A 154 -33.22 -1.03 -3.05
CA PHE A 154 -32.28 -1.29 -4.14
C PHE A 154 -32.52 -0.42 -5.38
N ALA A 155 -33.79 -0.17 -5.72
CA ALA A 155 -34.17 0.68 -6.86
C ALA A 155 -33.70 2.14 -6.68
N ASP A 156 -33.64 2.63 -5.45
CA ASP A 156 -33.27 4.01 -5.15
C ASP A 156 -31.74 4.20 -5.06
N ILE A 157 -30.97 3.14 -4.87
CA ILE A 157 -29.48 3.19 -4.79
C ILE A 157 -28.86 3.70 -6.09
N PHE A 158 -29.49 3.43 -7.23
CA PHE A 158 -29.01 3.87 -8.54
C PHE A 158 -29.78 5.07 -9.09
N ASN A 159 -30.72 5.61 -8.32
CA ASN A 159 -31.50 6.75 -8.74
C ASN A 159 -30.69 8.05 -8.56
N LYS A 160 -30.29 8.65 -9.68
CA LYS A 160 -29.47 9.86 -9.71
C LYS A 160 -30.12 11.04 -8.98
N THR A 161 -31.45 11.12 -8.92
CA THR A 161 -32.14 12.22 -8.25
C THR A 161 -32.15 12.08 -6.73
N VAL A 162 -32.00 10.86 -6.21
CA VAL A 162 -32.08 10.56 -4.76
C VAL A 162 -30.71 10.55 -4.11
N VAL A 163 -29.71 9.99 -4.79
CA VAL A 163 -28.38 9.69 -4.19
C VAL A 163 -27.19 10.10 -5.08
N GLY A 164 -27.47 10.69 -6.25
CA GLY A 164 -26.44 11.15 -7.18
C GLY A 164 -25.76 10.02 -7.97
N VAL A 165 -24.64 10.33 -8.61
CA VAL A 165 -23.92 9.42 -9.53
C VAL A 165 -22.86 8.56 -8.81
N GLY A 166 -22.58 8.84 -7.53
CA GLY A 166 -21.54 8.20 -6.73
C GLY A 166 -21.58 6.66 -6.70
N PRO A 167 -22.73 6.03 -6.39
CA PRO A 167 -22.86 4.57 -6.38
C PRO A 167 -22.55 3.92 -7.72
N LEU A 168 -22.98 4.56 -8.82
CA LEU A 168 -22.76 4.06 -10.17
C LEU A 168 -21.27 4.10 -10.53
N ILE A 169 -20.57 5.18 -10.18
CA ILE A 169 -19.12 5.28 -10.38
C ILE A 169 -18.38 4.21 -9.57
N LEU A 170 -18.76 4.01 -8.30
CA LEU A 170 -18.18 2.98 -7.45
C LEU A 170 -18.37 1.58 -8.06
N MET A 171 -19.58 1.25 -8.51
CA MET A 171 -19.87 -0.07 -9.09
C MET A 171 -19.14 -0.30 -10.41
N ILE A 172 -18.99 0.71 -11.26
CA ILE A 172 -18.17 0.61 -12.48
C ILE A 172 -16.72 0.32 -12.11
N PHE A 173 -16.16 1.05 -11.14
CA PHE A 173 -14.78 0.87 -10.72
C PHE A 173 -14.54 -0.52 -10.10
N LEU A 174 -15.39 -0.94 -9.16
CA LEU A 174 -15.28 -2.26 -8.53
C LEU A 174 -15.57 -3.40 -9.52
N GLY A 175 -16.47 -3.19 -10.48
CA GLY A 175 -16.73 -4.13 -11.58
C GLY A 175 -15.52 -4.30 -12.51
N LEU A 176 -14.85 -3.20 -12.88
CA LEU A 176 -13.62 -3.25 -13.66
C LEU A 176 -12.50 -3.97 -12.89
N MET A 177 -12.34 -3.66 -11.60
CA MET A 177 -11.39 -4.35 -10.73
C MET A 177 -11.68 -5.85 -10.62
N PHE A 178 -12.95 -6.24 -10.52
CA PHE A 178 -13.36 -7.65 -10.51
C PHE A 178 -12.96 -8.36 -11.81
N VAL A 179 -13.27 -7.76 -12.97
CA VAL A 179 -12.97 -8.35 -14.29
C VAL A 179 -11.45 -8.49 -14.50
N ILE A 180 -10.69 -7.43 -14.22
CA ILE A 180 -9.22 -7.46 -14.33
C ILE A 180 -8.63 -8.48 -13.34
N GLY A 181 -9.15 -8.53 -12.11
CA GLY A 181 -8.76 -9.50 -11.09
C GLY A 181 -9.05 -10.95 -11.51
N LEU A 182 -10.20 -11.19 -12.14
CA LEU A 182 -10.60 -12.50 -12.64
C LEU A 182 -9.70 -12.98 -13.77
N ILE A 183 -9.48 -12.14 -14.78
CA ILE A 183 -8.56 -12.44 -15.88
C ILE A 183 -7.17 -12.74 -15.31
N THR A 184 -6.65 -11.88 -14.44
CA THR A 184 -5.32 -12.08 -13.83
C THR A 184 -5.25 -13.39 -13.04
N SER A 185 -6.28 -13.70 -12.27
CA SER A 185 -6.33 -14.93 -11.46
C SER A 185 -6.32 -16.19 -12.33
N ILE A 186 -7.06 -16.19 -13.44
CA ILE A 186 -7.09 -17.31 -14.39
C ILE A 186 -5.70 -17.58 -14.99
N PHE A 187 -4.97 -16.52 -15.34
CA PHE A 187 -3.66 -16.65 -16.00
C PHE A 187 -2.49 -16.89 -15.04
N PHE A 188 -2.56 -16.45 -13.77
CA PHE A 188 -1.41 -16.47 -12.85
C PHE A 188 -1.54 -17.38 -11.62
N LEU A 189 -2.74 -17.88 -11.29
CA LEU A 189 -2.94 -18.85 -10.19
C LEU A 189 -2.65 -20.32 -10.54
N PRO A 190 -2.81 -20.80 -11.79
CA PRO A 190 -2.49 -22.19 -12.12
C PRO A 190 -1.03 -22.56 -11.81
N LYS A 191 -0.80 -23.87 -11.57
CA LYS A 191 0.54 -24.42 -11.33
C LYS A 191 1.40 -24.28 -12.59
N ASN A 192 2.72 -24.11 -12.43
CA ASN A 192 3.73 -23.96 -13.50
C ASN A 192 3.68 -22.67 -14.34
N THR A 193 2.82 -21.71 -14.00
CA THR A 193 2.69 -20.42 -14.73
C THR A 193 3.96 -19.57 -14.77
N GLN A 194 4.90 -19.76 -13.84
CA GLN A 194 6.19 -19.05 -13.87
C GLN A 194 7.08 -19.54 -15.03
N GLN A 195 7.04 -20.83 -15.36
CA GLN A 195 7.78 -21.39 -16.50
C GLN A 195 7.14 -20.94 -17.81
N GLU A 196 5.80 -20.99 -17.90
CA GLU A 196 5.05 -20.51 -19.06
C GLU A 196 5.22 -19.01 -19.31
N PHE A 197 5.39 -18.20 -18.25
CA PHE A 197 5.65 -16.77 -18.37
C PHE A 197 7.05 -16.46 -18.94
N ASN A 198 8.03 -17.29 -18.59
CA ASN A 198 9.41 -17.16 -19.06
C ASN A 198 9.61 -17.72 -20.48
N ASP A 199 8.66 -18.53 -20.97
CA ASP A 199 8.65 -19.03 -22.33
C ASP A 199 8.07 -17.99 -23.30
N HIS A 200 8.93 -17.04 -23.69
CA HIS A 200 8.59 -15.82 -24.44
C HIS A 200 7.91 -16.05 -25.80
N ASP A 201 8.00 -17.26 -26.35
CA ASP A 201 7.47 -17.58 -27.68
C ASP A 201 5.97 -17.91 -27.68
N SER A 202 5.38 -18.23 -26.53
CA SER A 202 3.97 -18.58 -26.46
C SER A 202 3.02 -17.36 -26.49
N THR A 203 1.89 -17.47 -27.19
CA THR A 203 0.82 -16.46 -27.17
C THR A 203 0.30 -16.20 -25.74
N LYS A 204 0.32 -17.24 -24.91
CA LYS A 204 -0.03 -17.18 -23.48
C LYS A 204 0.94 -16.27 -22.71
N ALA A 205 2.25 -16.42 -22.91
CA ALA A 205 3.27 -15.56 -22.29
C ALA A 205 3.11 -14.09 -22.70
N LYS A 206 2.73 -13.80 -23.95
CA LYS A 206 2.48 -12.42 -24.42
C LYS A 206 1.29 -11.78 -23.70
N ILE A 207 0.19 -12.52 -23.55
CA ILE A 207 -1.00 -12.06 -22.81
C ILE A 207 -0.65 -11.83 -21.34
N MET A 208 0.06 -12.77 -20.71
CA MET A 208 0.51 -12.63 -19.32
C MET A 208 1.43 -11.43 -19.14
N ASN A 209 2.37 -11.19 -20.08
CA ASN A 209 3.23 -10.02 -20.06
C ASN A 209 2.41 -8.72 -20.12
N GLY A 210 1.41 -8.63 -21.00
CA GLY A 210 0.51 -7.48 -21.08
C GLY A 210 -0.22 -7.21 -19.76
N ILE A 211 -0.84 -8.24 -19.17
CA ILE A 211 -1.53 -8.14 -17.87
C ILE A 211 -0.56 -7.71 -16.76
N SER A 212 0.66 -8.25 -16.76
CA SER A 212 1.65 -7.93 -15.74
C SER A 212 2.12 -6.46 -15.81
N ILE A 213 2.20 -5.89 -17.02
CA ILE A 213 2.53 -4.48 -17.22
C ILE A 213 1.39 -3.59 -16.68
N VAL A 214 0.13 -3.95 -16.93
CA VAL A 214 -1.03 -3.22 -16.39
C VAL A 214 -0.96 -3.14 -14.87
N TRP A 215 -0.71 -4.26 -14.19
CA TRP A 215 -0.57 -4.26 -12.73
C TRP A 215 0.63 -3.45 -12.23
N LEU A 216 1.74 -3.50 -12.96
CA LEU A 216 2.93 -2.74 -12.60
C LEU A 216 2.68 -1.23 -12.75
N VAL A 217 1.93 -0.80 -13.76
CA VAL A 217 1.45 0.58 -13.91
C VAL A 217 0.53 0.96 -12.75
N ILE A 218 -0.44 0.11 -12.39
CA ILE A 218 -1.35 0.36 -11.26
C ILE A 218 -0.56 0.56 -9.96
N ILE A 219 0.37 -0.34 -9.62
CA ILE A 219 1.20 -0.19 -8.41
C ILE A 219 2.03 1.09 -8.48
N THR A 220 2.58 1.43 -9.65
CA THR A 220 3.35 2.68 -9.81
C THR A 220 2.49 3.91 -9.53
N LEU A 221 1.23 3.93 -10.00
CA LEU A 221 0.27 4.98 -9.69
C LEU A 221 -0.07 5.05 -8.19
N GLU A 222 -0.22 3.90 -7.53
CA GLU A 222 -0.43 3.86 -6.07
C GLU A 222 0.79 4.43 -5.31
N LEU A 223 2.01 4.10 -5.74
CA LEU A 223 3.25 4.64 -5.17
C LEU A 223 3.36 6.16 -5.40
N ILE A 224 2.92 6.68 -6.56
CA ILE A 224 2.80 8.12 -6.79
C ILE A 224 1.78 8.74 -5.84
N GLY A 225 0.65 8.07 -5.59
CA GLY A 225 -0.33 8.48 -4.60
C GLY A 225 0.26 8.61 -3.19
N VAL A 226 1.13 7.67 -2.79
CA VAL A 226 1.88 7.74 -1.51
C VAL A 226 2.78 8.98 -1.46
N LEU A 227 3.47 9.34 -2.55
CA LEU A 227 4.27 10.56 -2.61
C LEU A 227 3.41 11.82 -2.47
N ILE A 228 2.26 11.88 -3.13
CA ILE A 228 1.32 13.00 -3.02
C ILE A 228 0.82 13.14 -1.59
N MET A 229 0.42 12.03 -0.95
CA MET A 229 -0.03 12.03 0.45
C MET A 229 1.07 12.46 1.41
N ALA A 230 2.33 12.11 1.14
CA ALA A 230 3.48 12.59 1.91
C ALA A 230 3.67 14.11 1.80
N ILE A 231 3.48 14.69 0.60
CA ILE A 231 3.49 16.15 0.40
C ILE A 231 2.34 16.81 1.16
N ILE A 232 1.11 16.30 1.03
CA ILE A 232 -0.06 16.84 1.74
C ILE A 232 0.18 16.84 3.25
N ARG A 233 0.77 15.77 3.80
CA ARG A 233 1.12 15.67 5.22
C ARG A 233 2.16 16.72 5.62
N LEU A 234 3.14 17.02 4.76
CA LEU A 234 4.13 18.08 5.00
C LEU A 234 3.46 19.45 5.06
N ILE A 235 2.57 19.74 4.10
CA ILE A 235 1.79 20.99 4.09
C ILE A 235 0.95 21.10 5.37
N GLY A 236 0.31 20.01 5.79
CA GLY A 236 -0.42 19.95 7.07
C GLY A 236 0.45 20.31 8.28
N ALA A 237 1.65 19.74 8.37
CA ALA A 237 2.59 20.05 9.46
C ALA A 237 3.07 21.52 9.43
N ILE A 238 3.20 22.12 8.25
CA ILE A 238 3.51 23.56 8.11
C ILE A 238 2.32 24.40 8.58
N MET A 239 1.09 24.04 8.18
CA MET A 239 -0.13 24.74 8.62
C MET A 239 -0.31 24.69 10.14
N ASP A 240 0.06 23.59 10.79
CA ASP A 240 0.01 23.45 12.25
C ASP A 240 0.88 24.48 12.98
N ILE A 241 1.99 24.92 12.40
CA ILE A 241 2.84 25.98 12.97
C ILE A 241 2.12 27.33 12.92
N PHE A 242 1.51 27.65 11.78
CA PHE A 242 0.74 28.89 11.63
C PHE A 242 -0.45 28.91 12.58
N TYR A 243 -1.15 27.78 12.72
CA TYR A 243 -2.23 27.62 13.67
C TYR A 243 -1.75 27.76 15.13
N ALA A 244 -0.63 27.12 15.49
CA ALA A 244 -0.06 27.25 16.82
C ALA A 244 0.38 28.69 17.14
N ALA A 245 0.79 29.46 16.13
CA ALA A 245 1.17 30.87 16.24
C ALA A 245 -0.03 31.82 16.32
N SER A 246 -1.17 31.48 15.72
CA SER A 246 -2.39 32.32 15.73
C SER A 246 -3.27 32.07 16.95
N ASN A 247 -3.42 30.81 17.40
CA ASN A 247 -4.46 30.42 18.35
C ASN A 247 -4.02 30.35 19.82
N ASN A 248 -2.72 30.45 20.11
CA ASN A 248 -2.21 30.38 21.49
C ASN A 248 -1.74 31.75 21.98
N SER A 249 -2.02 32.06 23.24
CA SER A 249 -1.57 33.29 23.92
C SER A 249 -0.71 32.96 25.16
N GLY A 250 0.14 33.90 25.57
CA GLY A 250 1.03 33.77 26.73
C GLY A 250 2.18 32.76 26.54
N ALA A 251 2.76 32.29 27.65
CA ALA A 251 3.90 31.36 27.64
C ALA A 251 3.59 30.02 26.94
N TRP A 252 2.31 29.60 26.91
CA TRP A 252 1.87 28.41 26.18
C TRP A 252 2.05 28.51 24.67
N LYS A 253 2.05 29.72 24.11
CA LYS A 253 2.33 29.95 22.69
C LYS A 253 3.71 29.46 22.30
N VAL A 254 4.71 29.72 23.15
CA VAL A 254 6.11 29.34 22.90
C VAL A 254 6.23 27.82 22.86
N PHE A 255 5.69 27.11 23.84
CA PHE A 255 5.70 25.64 23.87
C PHE A 255 4.91 25.01 22.72
N ALA A 256 3.75 25.58 22.35
CA ALA A 256 2.96 25.08 21.21
C ALA A 256 3.71 25.23 19.88
N ILE A 257 4.42 26.35 19.69
CA ILE A 257 5.28 26.56 18.51
C ILE A 257 6.45 25.57 18.51
N PHE A 258 7.11 25.33 19.65
CA PHE A 258 8.18 24.33 19.74
C PHE A 258 7.69 22.91 19.44
N ALA A 259 6.51 22.53 19.95
CA ALA A 259 5.89 21.23 19.64
C ALA A 259 5.53 21.11 18.15
N ALA A 260 5.01 22.18 17.53
CA ALA A 260 4.72 22.21 16.10
C ALA A 260 5.99 22.12 15.24
N LEU A 261 7.08 22.80 15.65
CA LEU A 261 8.39 22.69 15.00
C LEU A 261 8.99 21.29 15.13
N ALA A 262 8.87 20.65 16.30
CA ALA A 262 9.30 19.27 16.51
C ALA A 262 8.47 18.29 15.64
N ARG A 263 7.16 18.52 15.51
CA ARG A 263 6.31 17.75 14.59
C ARG A 263 6.71 17.97 13.13
N LEU A 264 7.04 19.20 12.74
CA LEU A 264 7.52 19.52 11.39
C LEU A 264 8.85 18.80 11.10
N SER A 265 9.83 18.85 12.01
CA SER A 265 11.12 18.19 11.81
C SER A 265 10.97 16.67 11.65
N MET A 266 10.15 16.03 12.49
CA MET A 266 9.81 14.61 12.37
C MET A 266 9.07 14.29 11.07
N THR A 267 8.16 15.18 10.64
CA THR A 267 7.43 15.01 9.37
C THR A 267 8.35 15.19 8.18
N LEU A 268 9.29 16.13 8.21
CA LEU A 268 10.31 16.31 7.17
C LEU A 268 11.17 15.05 7.02
N LEU A 269 11.70 14.51 8.12
CA LEU A 269 12.47 13.27 8.11
C LEU A 269 11.66 12.11 7.51
N TYR A 270 10.43 11.94 7.96
CA TYR A 270 9.49 10.96 7.43
C TYR A 270 9.26 11.12 5.93
N VAL A 271 9.01 12.35 5.45
CA VAL A 271 8.70 12.61 4.04
C VAL A 271 9.92 12.35 3.17
N THR A 272 11.10 12.87 3.55
CA THR A 272 12.34 12.60 2.82
C THR A 272 12.62 11.11 2.70
N TYR A 273 12.39 10.38 3.79
CA TYR A 273 12.55 8.93 3.83
C TYR A 273 11.59 8.20 2.89
N ILE A 274 10.29 8.50 2.98
CA ILE A 274 9.27 7.92 2.11
C ILE A 274 9.56 8.22 0.64
N PHE A 275 10.01 9.44 0.32
CA PHE A 275 10.37 9.83 -1.03
C PHE A 275 11.50 8.97 -1.60
N GLN A 276 12.61 8.84 -0.86
CA GLN A 276 13.76 8.07 -1.32
C GLN A 276 13.42 6.61 -1.55
N ILE A 277 12.74 5.96 -0.60
CA ILE A 277 12.39 4.56 -0.71
C ILE A 277 11.34 4.30 -1.77
N THR A 278 10.34 5.16 -1.91
CA THR A 278 9.30 5.00 -2.93
C THR A 278 9.89 5.14 -4.33
N ILE A 279 10.79 6.12 -4.56
CA ILE A 279 11.47 6.28 -5.85
C ILE A 279 12.41 5.09 -6.13
N ALA A 280 13.17 4.64 -5.14
CA ALA A 280 14.01 3.45 -5.27
C ALA A 280 13.19 2.20 -5.58
N THR A 281 12.01 2.06 -4.95
CA THR A 281 11.08 0.96 -5.18
C THR A 281 10.49 1.00 -6.58
N MET A 282 10.03 2.16 -7.04
CA MET A 282 9.55 2.33 -8.43
C MET A 282 10.63 1.94 -9.43
N ARG A 283 11.87 2.43 -9.26
CA ARG A 283 12.99 2.03 -10.14
C ARG A 283 13.25 0.52 -10.05
N GLY A 284 13.21 -0.03 -8.85
CA GLY A 284 13.44 -1.45 -8.57
C GLY A 284 12.46 -2.39 -9.25
N ILE A 285 11.17 -2.10 -9.21
CA ILE A 285 10.15 -2.95 -9.86
C ILE A 285 10.18 -2.85 -11.39
N TRP A 286 10.65 -1.72 -11.94
CA TRP A 286 10.74 -1.48 -13.38
C TRP A 286 12.05 -1.99 -14.01
N ALA A 287 13.12 -2.17 -13.23
CA ALA A 287 14.39 -2.62 -13.76
C ALA A 287 14.35 -4.09 -14.20
N LYS A 288 14.99 -4.35 -15.34
CA LYS A 288 15.17 -5.71 -15.87
C LYS A 288 16.23 -6.49 -15.09
N ASP A 289 17.20 -5.77 -14.52
CA ASP A 289 18.31 -6.28 -13.71
C ASP A 289 18.32 -5.50 -12.39
N GLY A 290 18.29 -6.19 -11.25
CA GLY A 290 17.98 -5.64 -9.92
C GLY A 290 18.63 -4.28 -9.63
N VAL A 291 17.83 -3.31 -9.17
CA VAL A 291 18.35 -1.99 -8.79
C VAL A 291 19.05 -2.08 -7.43
N HIS A 292 20.22 -1.48 -7.30
CA HIS A 292 20.83 -1.28 -5.99
C HIS A 292 20.08 -0.16 -5.28
N MET A 293 19.54 -0.40 -4.07
CA MET A 293 19.15 0.74 -3.24
C MET A 293 20.43 1.54 -2.98
N LEU A 294 20.39 2.84 -3.29
CA LEU A 294 21.38 3.80 -2.83
C LEU A 294 21.30 3.76 -1.30
N LYS A 295 22.11 2.90 -0.68
CA LYS A 295 22.19 2.85 0.76
C LYS A 295 22.67 4.23 1.23
N TYR A 296 22.52 4.47 2.52
CA TYR A 296 23.30 5.46 3.28
C TYR A 296 24.83 5.24 3.16
N GLU A 297 25.30 4.46 2.19
CA GLU A 297 26.68 4.34 1.71
C GLU A 297 27.32 5.70 1.46
N ARG A 298 26.61 6.72 0.97
CA ARG A 298 27.23 8.07 0.88
C ARG A 298 27.61 8.65 2.23
N LEU A 299 26.94 8.28 3.32
CA LEU A 299 27.28 8.71 4.68
C LEU A 299 28.34 7.80 5.30
N ALA A 300 28.26 6.49 5.07
CA ALA A 300 29.27 5.52 5.51
C ALA A 300 30.61 5.74 4.78
N HIS A 301 30.61 5.84 3.44
CA HIS A 301 31.79 6.19 2.64
C HIS A 301 32.33 7.58 2.96
N LYS A 302 31.49 8.60 3.20
CA LYS A 302 32.00 9.91 3.67
C LYS A 302 32.60 9.84 5.06
N GLN A 303 32.05 9.04 5.97
CA GLN A 303 32.66 8.83 7.29
C GLN A 303 33.99 8.07 7.16
N GLN A 304 34.08 7.10 6.25
CA GLN A 304 35.27 6.32 6.00
C GLN A 304 36.36 7.12 5.27
N GLU A 305 36.00 7.97 4.30
CA GLU A 305 36.89 8.98 3.72
C GLU A 305 37.39 9.97 4.77
N ASN A 306 36.50 10.47 5.64
CA ASN A 306 36.89 11.41 6.71
C ASN A 306 37.75 10.75 7.81
N LEU A 307 37.64 9.44 8.00
CA LEU A 307 38.50 8.66 8.90
C LEU A 307 39.87 8.37 8.28
N ASN A 308 39.93 8.18 6.96
CA ASN A 308 41.17 7.96 6.21
C ASN A 308 41.91 9.27 5.87
N ALA A 309 41.25 10.41 6.00
CA ALA A 309 41.80 11.75 5.80
C ALA A 309 42.35 12.39 7.09
N ARG A 310 42.38 11.64 8.21
CA ARG A 310 43.05 12.00 9.47
C ARG A 310 44.27 11.10 9.66
#